data_AF-A0A6T7Y586-F1
#
_entry.id   AF-A0A6T7Y586-F1
#
_cell.length_a   1.000
_cell.length_b   1.000
_cell.length_c   1.000
_cell.angle_alpha   90.00
_cell.angle_beta   90.00
_cell.angle_gamma   90.00
#
_symmetry.space_group_name_H-M   'P 1'
#
loop_
_entity.id
_entity.type
_entity.pdbx_description
1 polymer ?
#
loop_
_entity_poly.entity_id
_entity_poly.type
_entity_poly.pdbx_seq_one_letter_code
_entity_poly.pdbx_strand_id
1 'polypeptide(L)'
;MPNEAGIIMETLRIMTEAEYDGELDFFVVYNTRCEADANASTPVELEIERELAKLERMNGRRIVCTRVATSMSKADNLEYAVSNYAKEGEICVLFDADHHPRSNTIRGLVSVLMQMPDAVAVQGSVLIERGGPWWMRRFLDGMEWASWCFYAPGFAELVGSSYFGGGNAAWRVETLREMGFDRSMLTEDIDISVRTLAAGYTMVLAPFLQVGEMCPTGLGALYRQRLRWAMGWEQVTLNRTSTLFSSQRISEPRKFRTMMLLLFRYVTFTMSGIAIFNVLKQLFFDFYVPPPVDYASWICTLATALIILTLNGILARQKEPWQRWVSVNVFAACSIVYIAFQATLVCIAIFRLLCCAGGKLEWVPTARAPAKASATASAAMDGGGEGAAKAKQASEHSHK
;
A
#
# COMPACT_ATOMS: atom_id res chain seq x y z
N MET A 1 -8.12 12.01 9.30
CA MET A 1 -9.51 11.76 8.94
C MET A 1 -10.08 12.69 7.86
N PRO A 2 -9.73 13.99 7.71
CA PRO A 2 -10.28 14.80 6.60
C PRO A 2 -10.12 14.14 5.22
N ASN A 3 -9.00 13.43 5.01
CA ASN A 3 -8.69 12.78 3.73
C ASN A 3 -9.45 11.47 3.50
N GLU A 4 -9.92 10.81 4.55
CA GLU A 4 -10.58 9.50 4.52
C GLU A 4 -12.05 9.55 4.97
N ALA A 5 -12.55 10.73 5.34
CA ALA A 5 -13.92 10.93 5.82
C ALA A 5 -14.98 10.37 4.87
N GLY A 6 -14.76 10.52 3.56
CA GLY A 6 -15.68 10.04 2.53
C GLY A 6 -15.63 8.54 2.23
N ILE A 7 -14.74 7.77 2.87
CA ILE A 7 -14.56 6.34 2.59
C ILE A 7 -14.64 5.45 3.85
N ILE A 8 -14.39 6.00 5.04
CA ILE A 8 -14.23 5.19 6.26
C ILE A 8 -15.49 4.36 6.61
N MET A 9 -16.69 4.90 6.41
CA MET A 9 -17.93 4.16 6.70
C MET A 9 -18.15 2.99 5.74
N GLU A 10 -17.77 3.15 4.47
CA GLU A 10 -17.82 2.06 3.49
C GLU A 10 -16.81 0.97 3.87
N THR A 11 -15.58 1.37 4.19
CA THR A 11 -14.53 0.45 4.66
C THR A 11 -14.98 -0.33 5.89
N LEU A 12 -15.60 0.31 6.88
CA LEU A 12 -16.11 -0.36 8.08
C LEU A 12 -17.21 -1.38 7.77
N ARG A 13 -18.14 -1.05 6.86
CA ARG A 13 -19.18 -1.99 6.43
C ARG A 13 -18.55 -3.25 5.84
N ILE A 14 -17.61 -3.08 4.91
CA ILE A 14 -16.92 -4.20 4.26
C ILE A 14 -16.09 -5.01 5.27
N MET A 15 -15.33 -4.33 6.12
CA MET A 15 -14.49 -5.01 7.11
C MET A 15 -15.30 -5.82 8.12
N THR A 16 -16.46 -5.32 8.54
CA THR A 16 -17.31 -6.01 9.52
C THR A 16 -18.10 -7.18 8.94
N GLU A 17 -18.20 -7.26 7.61
CA GLU A 17 -18.71 -8.43 6.88
C GLU A 17 -17.67 -9.54 6.71
N ALA A 18 -16.40 -9.30 7.10
CA ALA A 18 -15.35 -10.30 6.97
C ALA A 18 -15.70 -11.59 7.74
N GLU A 19 -15.42 -12.72 7.09
CA GLU A 19 -15.62 -14.04 7.66
C GLU A 19 -14.56 -14.30 8.73
N TYR A 20 -15.00 -14.53 9.97
CA TYR A 20 -14.13 -14.91 11.08
C TYR A 20 -14.92 -15.59 12.18
N ASP A 21 -14.49 -16.78 12.60
CA ASP A 21 -15.27 -17.67 13.47
C ASP A 21 -15.09 -17.36 14.98
N GLY A 22 -14.16 -16.46 15.32
CA GLY A 22 -13.89 -16.00 16.69
C GLY A 22 -14.35 -14.58 16.99
N GLU A 23 -13.93 -14.09 18.17
CA GLU A 23 -14.10 -12.68 18.55
C GLU A 23 -13.27 -11.79 17.64
N LEU A 24 -13.89 -10.73 17.13
CA LEU A 24 -13.27 -9.77 16.23
C LEU A 24 -13.84 -8.39 16.53
N ASP A 25 -13.00 -7.56 17.15
CA ASP A 25 -13.28 -6.16 17.47
C ASP A 25 -12.54 -5.24 16.50
N PHE A 26 -13.18 -4.16 16.08
CA PHE A 26 -12.60 -3.17 15.17
C PHE A 26 -12.26 -1.89 15.92
N PHE A 27 -11.02 -1.41 15.74
CA PHE A 27 -10.54 -0.16 16.34
C PHE A 27 -10.21 0.84 15.24
N VAL A 28 -10.94 1.95 15.19
CA VAL A 28 -10.70 3.05 14.25
C VAL A 28 -9.99 4.16 15.00
N VAL A 29 -8.66 4.22 14.85
CA VAL A 29 -7.83 5.23 15.51
C VAL A 29 -7.41 6.27 14.48
N TYR A 30 -7.77 7.52 14.73
CA TYR A 30 -7.59 8.59 13.76
C TYR A 30 -7.19 9.92 14.39
N ASN A 31 -6.63 10.80 13.57
CA ASN A 31 -6.37 12.19 13.90
C ASN A 31 -7.03 13.12 12.89
N THR A 32 -7.32 14.34 13.32
CA THR A 32 -7.89 15.39 12.47
C THR A 32 -6.97 16.59 12.57
N ARG A 33 -6.19 16.81 11.51
CA ARG A 33 -5.44 18.06 11.37
C ARG A 33 -6.45 19.18 11.13
N CYS A 34 -6.48 20.17 12.01
CA CYS A 34 -7.14 21.43 11.71
C CYS A 34 -6.31 22.12 10.61
N GLU A 35 -6.65 21.91 9.35
CA GLU A 35 -6.10 22.69 8.24
C GLU A 35 -6.86 24.01 8.01
N ALA A 36 -7.91 24.29 8.79
CA ALA A 36 -8.64 25.56 8.75
C ALA A 36 -8.21 26.46 9.92
N ASP A 37 -7.41 27.46 9.56
CA ASP A 37 -7.14 28.73 10.24
C ASP A 37 -6.28 28.69 11.52
N ALA A 38 -5.07 29.24 11.40
CA ALA A 38 -4.32 29.79 12.53
C ALA A 38 -5.09 30.90 13.31
N ASN A 39 -6.29 31.28 12.85
CA ASN A 39 -7.19 32.26 13.45
C ASN A 39 -8.60 31.73 13.78
N ALA A 40 -8.94 30.45 13.54
CA ALA A 40 -10.22 29.90 13.98
C ALA A 40 -10.06 29.22 15.35
N SER A 41 -10.63 29.84 16.37
CA SER A 41 -10.59 29.40 17.76
C SER A 41 -11.47 28.18 18.07
N THR A 42 -11.99 27.46 17.06
CA THR A 42 -12.80 26.24 17.28
C THR A 42 -12.52 25.18 16.21
N PRO A 43 -12.13 23.95 16.58
CA PRO A 43 -12.03 22.84 15.64
C PRO A 43 -13.41 22.58 15.01
N VAL A 44 -13.50 22.61 13.68
CA VAL A 44 -14.70 22.13 12.98
C VAL A 44 -14.75 20.62 13.15
N GLU A 45 -15.56 20.15 14.10
CA GLU A 45 -15.89 18.73 14.23
C GLU A 45 -16.59 18.29 12.94
N LEU A 46 -15.96 17.38 12.20
CA LEU A 46 -16.55 16.87 10.96
C LEU A 46 -17.74 16.00 11.31
N GLU A 47 -18.81 16.04 10.49
CA GLU A 47 -20.01 15.21 10.74
C GLU A 47 -19.67 13.72 10.89
N ILE A 48 -18.67 13.25 10.15
CA ILE A 48 -18.15 11.88 10.27
C ILE A 48 -17.61 11.55 11.66
N GLU A 49 -17.01 12.51 12.37
CA GLU A 49 -16.49 12.28 13.72
C GLU A 49 -17.65 12.03 14.70
N ARG A 50 -18.79 12.70 14.50
CA ARG A 50 -20.01 12.49 15.29
C ARG A 50 -20.66 11.14 14.99
N GLU A 51 -20.68 10.74 13.73
CA GLU A 51 -21.15 9.41 13.33
C GLU A 51 -20.29 8.31 13.96
N LEU A 52 -18.96 8.44 13.87
CA LEU A 52 -18.02 7.48 14.43
C LEU A 52 -18.07 7.43 15.96
N ALA A 53 -18.26 8.57 16.63
CA ALA A 53 -18.38 8.62 18.09
C ALA A 53 -19.63 7.89 18.61
N LYS A 54 -20.69 7.79 17.80
CA LYS A 54 -21.93 7.06 18.13
C LYS A 54 -21.89 5.60 17.66
N LEU A 55 -20.87 5.20 16.90
CA LEU A 55 -20.79 3.89 16.30
C LEU A 55 -20.16 2.88 17.26
N GLU A 56 -21.00 2.09 17.92
CA GLU A 56 -20.55 1.03 18.84
C GLU A 56 -20.52 -0.36 18.20
N ARG A 57 -21.40 -0.59 17.20
CA ARG A 57 -21.54 -1.87 16.51
C ARG A 57 -21.93 -1.72 15.04
N MET A 58 -21.47 -2.65 14.21
CA MET A 58 -21.90 -2.82 12.83
C MET A 58 -21.81 -4.30 12.45
N ASN A 59 -22.82 -4.83 11.76
CA ASN A 59 -22.88 -6.25 11.36
C ASN A 59 -22.61 -7.23 12.53
N GLY A 60 -23.06 -6.88 13.73
CA GLY A 60 -22.87 -7.67 14.95
C GLY A 60 -21.46 -7.59 15.59
N ARG A 61 -20.51 -6.90 14.95
CA ARG A 61 -19.15 -6.69 15.44
C ARG A 61 -19.03 -5.41 16.26
N ARG A 62 -18.21 -5.43 17.30
CA ARG A 62 -17.93 -4.24 18.12
C ARG A 62 -16.97 -3.31 17.38
N ILE A 63 -17.26 -2.02 17.45
CA ILE A 63 -16.43 -0.96 16.89
C ILE A 63 -16.08 0.02 18.00
N VAL A 64 -14.81 0.41 18.06
CA VAL A 64 -14.32 1.46 18.94
C VAL A 64 -13.62 2.50 18.07
N CYS A 65 -14.22 3.69 17.96
CA CYS A 65 -13.64 4.81 17.26
C CYS A 65 -12.95 5.75 18.26
N THR A 66 -11.73 6.17 17.97
CA THR A 66 -10.97 7.04 18.87
C THR A 66 -10.19 8.09 18.11
N ARG A 67 -10.51 9.35 18.40
CA ARG A 67 -9.76 10.51 17.93
C ARG A 67 -8.57 10.77 18.86
N VAL A 68 -7.36 10.67 18.33
CA VAL A 68 -6.13 10.98 19.05
C VAL A 68 -5.73 12.42 18.74
N ALA A 69 -6.10 13.36 19.63
CA ALA A 69 -5.90 14.78 19.41
C ALA A 69 -4.42 15.19 19.28
N THR A 70 -3.52 14.47 19.94
CA THR A 70 -2.07 14.72 19.92
C THR A 70 -1.34 14.06 18.74
N SER A 71 -2.03 13.21 17.97
CA SER A 71 -1.43 12.44 16.89
C SER A 71 -1.25 13.27 15.62
N MET A 72 -0.06 13.20 15.04
CA MET A 72 0.30 13.95 13.83
C MET A 72 0.55 13.04 12.62
N SER A 73 0.57 11.73 12.82
CA SER A 73 0.99 10.72 11.84
C SER A 73 0.23 9.40 11.99
N LYS A 74 0.37 8.52 11.00
CA LYS A 74 -0.09 7.13 11.08
C LYS A 74 0.61 6.36 12.20
N ALA A 75 1.92 6.54 12.36
CA ALA A 75 2.70 5.92 13.43
C ALA A 75 2.18 6.29 14.84
N ASP A 76 1.81 7.55 15.07
CA ASP A 76 1.21 7.98 16.35
C ASP A 76 -0.12 7.26 16.63
N ASN A 77 -0.98 7.14 15.62
CA ASN A 77 -2.26 6.42 15.75
C ASN A 77 -2.06 4.93 16.00
N LEU A 78 -1.13 4.29 15.29
CA LEU A 78 -0.81 2.87 15.48
C LEU A 78 -0.22 2.61 16.87
N GLU A 79 0.72 3.46 17.32
CA GLU A 79 1.31 3.34 18.65
C GLU A 79 0.27 3.51 19.77
N TYR A 80 -0.65 4.47 19.59
CA TYR A 80 -1.79 4.64 20.49
C TYR A 80 -2.67 3.39 20.49
N ALA A 81 -3.02 2.85 19.31
CA ALA A 81 -3.88 1.68 19.19
C ALA A 81 -3.26 0.44 19.86
N VAL A 82 -1.99 0.17 19.60
CA VAL A 82 -1.25 -0.95 20.18
C VAL A 82 -1.15 -0.81 21.71
N SER A 83 -0.87 0.39 22.21
CA SER A 83 -0.74 0.63 23.64
C SER A 83 -2.04 0.44 24.42
N ASN A 84 -3.18 0.85 23.83
CA ASN A 84 -4.47 0.91 24.53
C ASN A 84 -5.39 -0.28 24.27
N TYR A 85 -5.27 -0.94 23.12
CA TYR A 85 -6.23 -1.98 22.69
C TYR A 85 -5.63 -3.35 22.49
N ALA A 86 -4.36 -3.46 22.08
CA ALA A 86 -3.75 -4.75 21.80
C ALA A 86 -3.38 -5.47 23.11
N LYS A 87 -3.98 -6.63 23.36
CA LYS A 87 -3.69 -7.45 24.56
C LYS A 87 -2.81 -8.65 24.21
N GLU A 88 -1.94 -9.01 25.14
CA GLU A 88 -1.11 -10.22 25.02
C GLU A 88 -1.99 -11.46 24.87
N GLY A 89 -1.55 -12.42 24.04
CA GLY A 89 -2.32 -13.59 23.64
C GLY A 89 -3.28 -13.36 22.46
N GLU A 90 -3.55 -12.11 22.08
CA GLU A 90 -4.37 -11.78 20.90
C GLU A 90 -3.52 -11.59 19.63
N ILE A 91 -4.20 -11.47 18.49
CA ILE A 91 -3.59 -11.16 17.20
C ILE A 91 -4.10 -9.80 16.75
N CYS A 92 -3.18 -8.90 16.40
CA CYS A 92 -3.53 -7.60 15.84
C CYS A 92 -3.50 -7.67 14.31
N VAL A 93 -4.59 -7.30 13.65
CA VAL A 93 -4.64 -7.20 12.18
C VAL A 93 -4.72 -5.74 11.77
N LEU A 94 -3.76 -5.28 10.97
CA LEU A 94 -3.60 -3.88 10.59
C LEU A 94 -4.09 -3.67 9.15
N PHE A 95 -4.96 -2.67 8.96
CA PHE A 95 -5.43 -2.24 7.64
C PHE A 95 -5.39 -0.72 7.52
N ASP A 96 -5.14 -0.23 6.31
CA ASP A 96 -5.35 1.17 5.98
C ASP A 96 -6.85 1.46 5.78
N ALA A 97 -7.24 2.73 5.95
CA ALA A 97 -8.64 3.14 5.86
C ALA A 97 -9.25 2.99 4.45
N ASP A 98 -8.43 2.78 3.43
CA ASP A 98 -8.85 2.53 2.05
C ASP A 98 -8.67 1.08 1.60
N HIS A 99 -8.36 0.16 2.52
CA HIS A 99 -8.29 -1.26 2.26
C HIS A 99 -9.67 -1.91 2.25
N HIS A 100 -10.02 -2.55 1.12
CA HIS A 100 -11.22 -3.38 1.00
C HIS A 100 -10.79 -4.87 0.96
N PRO A 101 -10.76 -5.58 2.11
CA PRO A 101 -10.37 -6.98 2.14
C PRO A 101 -11.43 -7.86 1.50
N ARG A 102 -11.01 -8.96 0.87
CA ARG A 102 -11.95 -10.06 0.55
C ARG A 102 -12.45 -10.70 1.84
N SER A 103 -13.64 -11.29 1.81
CA SER A 103 -14.32 -11.83 3.00
C SER A 103 -13.43 -12.77 3.83
N ASN A 104 -12.61 -13.58 3.17
CA ASN A 104 -11.72 -14.56 3.80
C ASN A 104 -10.32 -14.02 4.20
N THR A 105 -10.01 -12.74 3.93
CA THR A 105 -8.64 -12.21 4.09
C THR A 105 -8.20 -12.20 5.56
N ILE A 106 -9.06 -11.74 6.47
CA ILE A 106 -8.76 -11.68 7.91
C ILE A 106 -8.58 -13.09 8.47
N ARG A 107 -9.53 -14.00 8.23
CA ARG A 107 -9.40 -15.43 8.60
C ARG A 107 -8.12 -16.04 8.03
N GLY A 108 -7.81 -15.76 6.78
CA GLY A 108 -6.61 -16.25 6.10
C GLY A 108 -5.32 -15.78 6.76
N LEU A 109 -5.20 -14.48 7.06
CA LEU A 109 -3.99 -13.91 7.66
C LEU A 109 -3.72 -14.51 9.04
N VAL A 110 -4.78 -14.59 9.85
CA VAL A 110 -4.71 -15.20 11.18
C VAL A 110 -4.38 -16.69 11.09
N SER A 111 -5.04 -17.43 10.19
CA SER A 111 -4.80 -18.86 10.00
C SER A 111 -3.36 -19.15 9.60
N VAL A 112 -2.79 -18.38 8.67
CA VAL A 112 -1.37 -18.51 8.28
C VAL A 112 -0.46 -18.22 9.48
N LEU A 113 -0.75 -17.18 10.27
CA LEU A 113 0.08 -16.83 11.44
C LEU A 113 0.05 -17.95 12.49
N MET A 114 -1.11 -18.58 12.71
CA MET A 114 -1.25 -19.70 13.64
C MET A 114 -0.56 -20.97 13.16
N GLN A 115 -0.51 -21.20 11.85
CA GLN A 115 0.22 -22.33 11.26
C GLN A 115 1.74 -22.14 11.25
N MET A 116 2.22 -20.90 11.42
CA MET A 116 3.64 -20.54 11.41
C MET A 116 4.06 -20.07 12.81
N PRO A 117 4.31 -20.99 13.77
CA PRO A 117 4.59 -20.64 15.16
C PRO A 117 5.85 -19.77 15.33
N ASP A 118 6.84 -19.93 14.46
CA ASP A 118 8.10 -19.17 14.49
C ASP A 118 7.99 -17.76 13.85
N ALA A 119 6.85 -17.45 13.22
CA ALA A 119 6.59 -16.16 12.61
C ALA A 119 5.87 -15.23 13.59
N VAL A 120 6.30 -13.96 13.61
CA VAL A 120 5.67 -12.91 14.43
C VAL A 120 4.64 -12.10 13.65
N ALA A 121 4.72 -12.11 12.32
CA ALA A 121 3.76 -11.44 11.46
C ALA A 121 3.57 -12.16 10.12
N VAL A 122 2.39 -11.98 9.53
CA VAL A 122 2.04 -12.37 8.17
C VAL A 122 1.67 -11.12 7.38
N GLN A 123 2.28 -10.94 6.22
CA GLN A 123 1.95 -9.87 5.27
C GLN A 123 1.17 -10.43 4.08
N GLY A 124 -0.02 -9.91 3.82
CA GLY A 124 -0.77 -10.14 2.59
C GLY A 124 -0.38 -9.18 1.46
N SER A 125 -0.96 -9.31 0.27
CA SER A 125 -0.69 -8.38 -0.84
C SER A 125 -1.65 -7.20 -0.85
N VAL A 126 -1.17 -6.03 -1.25
CA VAL A 126 -1.99 -4.83 -1.44
C VAL A 126 -2.02 -4.50 -2.94
N LEU A 127 -3.20 -4.57 -3.55
CA LEU A 127 -3.39 -4.36 -4.99
C LEU A 127 -4.28 -3.15 -5.25
N ILE A 128 -4.07 -2.48 -6.38
CA ILE A 128 -4.88 -1.30 -6.72
C ILE A 128 -6.16 -1.73 -7.45
N GLU A 129 -7.32 -1.61 -6.79
CA GLU A 129 -8.59 -2.11 -7.35
C GLU A 129 -9.56 -0.99 -7.74
N ARG A 130 -9.54 0.15 -7.06
CA ARG A 130 -10.56 1.21 -7.26
C ARG A 130 -9.99 2.62 -7.21
N GLY A 131 -10.83 3.64 -7.43
CA GLY A 131 -10.43 5.05 -7.41
C GLY A 131 -9.52 5.47 -8.57
N GLY A 132 -9.20 6.76 -8.62
CA GLY A 132 -8.27 7.36 -9.59
C GLY A 132 -8.66 7.21 -11.08
N PRO A 133 -7.85 7.80 -11.98
CA PRO A 133 -7.98 7.60 -13.43
C PRO A 133 -7.80 6.12 -13.81
N TRP A 134 -8.64 5.61 -14.71
CA TRP A 134 -8.64 4.18 -15.08
C TRP A 134 -7.29 3.67 -15.57
N TRP A 135 -6.57 4.47 -16.37
CA TRP A 135 -5.28 4.09 -16.96
C TRP A 135 -4.19 3.99 -15.90
N MET A 136 -4.17 4.95 -14.96
CA MET A 136 -3.22 4.98 -13.85
C MET A 136 -3.53 3.84 -12.89
N ARG A 137 -4.81 3.58 -12.63
CA ARG A 137 -5.27 2.44 -11.82
C ARG A 137 -4.76 1.12 -12.40
N ARG A 138 -5.01 0.85 -13.68
CA ARG A 138 -4.56 -0.37 -14.37
C ARG A 138 -3.05 -0.54 -14.35
N PHE A 139 -2.30 0.54 -14.57
CA PHE A 139 -0.85 0.50 -14.57
C PHE A 139 -0.29 0.24 -13.16
N LEU A 140 -0.73 0.98 -12.15
CA LEU A 140 -0.27 0.80 -10.77
C LEU A 140 -0.69 -0.56 -10.20
N ASP A 141 -1.88 -1.05 -10.54
CA ASP A 141 -2.33 -2.39 -10.18
C ASP A 141 -1.38 -3.48 -10.70
N GLY A 142 -0.93 -3.37 -11.96
CA GLY A 142 0.08 -4.29 -12.50
C GLY A 142 1.44 -4.17 -11.79
N MET A 143 1.86 -2.96 -11.43
CA MET A 143 3.09 -2.71 -10.69
C MET A 143 3.06 -3.28 -9.26
N GLU A 144 1.98 -3.03 -8.51
CA GLU A 144 1.81 -3.57 -7.15
C GLU A 144 1.68 -5.09 -7.17
N TRP A 145 1.01 -5.64 -8.18
CA TRP A 145 0.96 -7.08 -8.37
C TRP A 145 2.37 -7.67 -8.61
N ALA A 146 3.18 -7.08 -9.48
CA ALA A 146 4.56 -7.51 -9.68
C ALA A 146 5.41 -7.36 -8.40
N SER A 147 5.18 -6.30 -7.63
CA SER A 147 5.85 -6.08 -6.34
C SER A 147 5.51 -7.20 -5.36
N TRP A 148 4.23 -7.48 -5.13
CA TRP A 148 3.78 -8.41 -4.10
C TRP A 148 3.83 -9.89 -4.50
N CYS A 149 3.73 -10.21 -5.79
CA CYS A 149 3.68 -11.60 -6.29
C CYS A 149 4.98 -12.09 -6.91
N PHE A 150 5.96 -11.20 -7.17
CA PHE A 150 7.28 -11.59 -7.65
C PHE A 150 8.41 -11.06 -6.78
N TYR A 151 8.46 -9.73 -6.58
CA TYR A 151 9.56 -9.13 -5.85
C TYR A 151 9.57 -9.54 -4.37
N ALA A 152 8.44 -9.40 -3.66
CA ALA A 152 8.35 -9.73 -2.25
C ALA A 152 8.61 -11.24 -1.97
N PRO A 153 8.09 -12.20 -2.76
CA PRO A 153 8.48 -13.61 -2.62
C PRO A 153 9.97 -13.86 -2.87
N GLY A 154 10.55 -13.26 -3.92
CA GLY A 154 11.97 -13.39 -4.21
C GLY A 154 12.85 -12.80 -3.10
N PHE A 155 12.44 -11.68 -2.53
CA PHE A 155 13.06 -11.10 -1.34
C PHE A 155 12.92 -12.02 -0.13
N ALA A 156 11.72 -12.56 0.12
CA ALA A 156 11.46 -13.43 1.26
C ALA A 156 12.33 -14.68 1.22
N GLU A 157 12.54 -15.27 0.03
CA GLU A 157 13.46 -16.38 -0.19
C GLU A 157 14.92 -15.95 0.04
N LEU A 158 15.33 -14.81 -0.55
CA LEU A 158 16.68 -14.30 -0.40
C LEU A 158 17.03 -14.07 1.07
N VAL A 159 16.10 -13.56 1.88
CA VAL A 159 16.35 -13.19 3.29
C VAL A 159 15.99 -14.30 4.28
N GLY A 160 15.14 -15.24 3.88
CA GLY A 160 14.48 -16.19 4.79
C GLY A 160 13.39 -15.53 5.64
N SER A 161 12.89 -14.36 5.23
CA SER A 161 11.83 -13.61 5.91
C SER A 161 11.24 -12.54 4.99
N SER A 162 9.95 -12.28 5.14
CA SER A 162 9.25 -11.13 4.54
C SER A 162 9.49 -9.83 5.34
N TYR A 163 8.82 -8.76 4.92
CA TYR A 163 8.68 -7.48 5.61
C TYR A 163 7.20 -7.08 5.68
N PHE A 164 6.89 -6.12 6.56
CA PHE A 164 5.57 -5.50 6.70
C PHE A 164 5.48 -4.25 5.82
N GLY A 165 4.42 -4.16 5.01
CA GLY A 165 4.18 -3.07 4.06
C GLY A 165 3.03 -2.14 4.43
N GLY A 166 2.81 -1.93 5.73
CA GLY A 166 1.94 -0.86 6.23
C GLY A 166 0.48 -1.22 6.44
N GLY A 167 -0.01 -2.33 5.87
CA GLY A 167 -1.36 -2.84 6.12
C GLY A 167 -1.58 -4.20 5.46
N ASN A 168 -2.77 -4.77 5.65
CA ASN A 168 -3.09 -6.14 5.27
C ASN A 168 -2.14 -7.16 5.93
N ALA A 169 -1.89 -7.01 7.23
CA ALA A 169 -0.98 -7.86 7.97
C ALA A 169 -1.53 -8.25 9.33
N ALA A 170 -1.27 -9.49 9.74
CA ALA A 170 -1.56 -9.99 11.09
C ALA A 170 -0.27 -10.10 11.89
N TRP A 171 -0.29 -9.67 13.14
CA TRP A 171 0.85 -9.61 14.05
C TRP A 171 0.53 -10.26 15.39
N ARG A 172 1.50 -10.97 15.95
CA ARG A 172 1.49 -11.35 17.37
C ARG A 172 1.64 -10.09 18.21
N VAL A 173 0.74 -9.89 19.15
CA VAL A 173 0.69 -8.65 19.93
C VAL A 173 1.95 -8.47 20.79
N GLU A 174 2.53 -9.55 21.30
CA GLU A 174 3.74 -9.52 22.14
C GLU A 174 4.89 -8.85 21.39
N THR A 175 5.16 -9.30 20.17
CA THR A 175 6.24 -8.72 19.35
C THR A 175 5.88 -7.33 18.83
N LEU A 176 4.61 -7.10 18.46
CA LEU A 176 4.18 -5.78 18.01
C LEU A 176 4.33 -4.72 19.11
N ARG A 177 4.02 -5.08 20.37
CA ARG A 177 4.22 -4.23 21.55
C ARG A 177 5.69 -4.08 21.93
N GLU A 178 6.47 -5.17 21.88
CA GLU A 178 7.93 -5.11 22.12
C GLU A 178 8.60 -4.15 21.15
N MET A 179 8.18 -4.18 19.88
CA MET A 179 8.78 -3.37 18.84
C MET A 179 8.24 -1.95 18.80
N GLY A 180 6.93 -1.75 18.91
CA GLY A 180 6.30 -0.43 18.78
C GLY A 180 6.55 0.27 17.44
N PHE A 181 5.88 1.39 17.23
CA PHE A 181 6.05 2.23 16.04
C PHE A 181 6.87 3.49 16.37
N ASP A 182 7.95 3.71 15.61
CA ASP A 182 8.76 4.92 15.73
C ASP A 182 8.05 6.09 15.02
N ARG A 183 7.52 7.00 15.83
CA ARG A 183 6.76 8.18 15.40
C ARG A 183 7.57 9.17 14.56
N SER A 184 8.90 9.08 14.58
CA SER A 184 9.79 9.94 13.80
C SER A 184 9.98 9.48 12.35
N MET A 185 9.52 8.27 12.00
CA MET A 185 9.73 7.68 10.69
C MET A 185 8.59 7.99 9.72
N LEU A 186 8.95 8.35 8.47
CA LEU A 186 7.96 8.55 7.40
C LEU A 186 7.33 7.24 6.89
N THR A 187 8.04 6.13 7.06
CA THR A 187 7.65 4.76 6.70
C THR A 187 7.81 3.88 7.93
N GLU A 188 6.83 3.97 8.83
CA GLU A 188 6.81 3.26 10.10
C GLU A 188 6.81 1.74 9.95
N ASP A 189 6.29 1.27 8.82
CA ASP A 189 6.16 -0.11 8.41
C ASP A 189 7.50 -0.78 8.06
N ILE A 190 8.32 -0.10 7.27
CA ILE A 190 9.68 -0.56 6.94
C ILE A 190 10.58 -0.41 8.16
N ASP A 191 10.41 0.65 8.95
CA ASP A 191 11.16 0.84 10.19
C ASP A 191 10.97 -0.32 11.17
N ILE A 192 9.71 -0.65 11.49
CA ILE A 192 9.39 -1.78 12.38
C ILE A 192 9.85 -3.10 11.78
N SER A 193 9.76 -3.27 10.45
CA SER A 193 10.26 -4.46 9.76
C SER A 193 11.75 -4.67 10.01
N VAL A 194 12.59 -3.65 9.79
CA VAL A 194 14.05 -3.79 9.97
C VAL A 194 14.40 -4.06 11.43
N ARG A 195 13.73 -3.39 12.38
CA ARG A 195 13.94 -3.63 13.83
C ARG A 195 13.54 -5.05 14.23
N THR A 196 12.41 -5.53 13.74
CA THR A 196 11.91 -6.90 13.99
C THR A 196 12.88 -7.95 13.46
N LEU A 197 13.38 -7.76 12.22
CA LEU A 197 14.38 -8.67 11.63
C LEU A 197 15.72 -8.60 12.37
N ALA A 198 16.16 -7.40 12.76
CA ALA A 198 17.37 -7.22 13.57
C ALA A 198 17.23 -7.87 14.96
N ALA A 199 16.02 -7.94 15.51
CA ALA A 199 15.73 -8.62 16.77
C ALA A 199 15.70 -10.15 16.65
N GLY A 200 15.86 -10.71 15.45
CA GLY A 200 15.91 -12.16 15.20
C GLY A 200 14.57 -12.79 14.83
N TYR A 201 13.48 -12.02 14.88
CA TYR A 201 12.15 -12.48 14.51
C TYR A 201 11.98 -12.63 13.00
N THR A 202 11.02 -13.45 12.61
CA THR A 202 10.72 -13.76 11.20
C THR A 202 9.29 -13.34 10.88
N MET A 203 9.10 -12.81 9.69
CA MET A 203 7.80 -12.49 9.12
C MET A 203 7.59 -13.35 7.87
N VAL A 204 6.34 -13.71 7.57
CA VAL A 204 6.01 -14.53 6.39
C VAL A 204 5.13 -13.75 5.42
N LEU A 205 5.23 -14.10 4.15
CA LEU A 205 4.42 -13.51 3.08
C LEU A 205 3.31 -14.49 2.68
N ALA A 206 2.08 -13.99 2.57
CA ALA A 206 0.93 -14.71 2.06
C ALA A 206 0.34 -13.98 0.83
N PRO A 207 0.97 -14.11 -0.36
CA PRO A 207 0.65 -13.26 -1.51
C PRO A 207 -0.76 -13.51 -2.12
N PHE A 208 -1.41 -14.60 -1.72
CA PHE A 208 -2.78 -14.92 -2.12
C PHE A 208 -3.85 -14.22 -1.26
N LEU A 209 -3.47 -13.67 -0.10
CA LEU A 209 -4.35 -12.90 0.78
C LEU A 209 -4.29 -11.43 0.38
N GLN A 210 -5.16 -11.05 -0.55
CA GLN A 210 -5.08 -9.76 -1.23
C GLN A 210 -6.14 -8.79 -0.70
N VAL A 211 -5.77 -7.52 -0.64
CA VAL A 211 -6.67 -6.42 -0.34
C VAL A 211 -6.69 -5.41 -1.49
N GLY A 212 -7.85 -4.82 -1.75
CA GLY A 212 -8.01 -3.74 -2.71
C GLY A 212 -7.75 -2.37 -2.08
N GLU A 213 -6.74 -1.65 -2.58
CA GLU A 213 -6.42 -0.26 -2.25
C GLU A 213 -6.99 0.71 -3.30
N MET A 214 -7.15 1.97 -2.92
CA MET A 214 -7.50 3.05 -3.84
C MET A 214 -6.27 3.55 -4.61
N CYS A 215 -6.45 3.76 -5.92
CA CYS A 215 -5.52 4.50 -6.75
C CYS A 215 -5.48 5.97 -6.31
N PRO A 216 -4.31 6.64 -6.32
CA PRO A 216 -4.23 8.08 -6.14
C PRO A 216 -5.12 8.84 -7.13
N THR A 217 -5.57 10.05 -6.77
CA THR A 217 -6.52 10.82 -7.59
C THR A 217 -5.92 11.36 -8.90
N GLY A 218 -4.60 11.41 -8.99
CA GLY A 218 -3.87 11.81 -10.20
C GLY A 218 -2.35 11.82 -9.98
N LEU A 219 -1.62 12.25 -11.00
CA LEU A 219 -0.14 12.23 -11.01
C LEU A 219 0.48 13.05 -9.87
N GLY A 220 -0.11 14.19 -9.50
CA GLY A 220 0.39 15.01 -8.37
C GLY A 220 0.24 14.30 -7.01
N ALA A 221 -0.86 13.58 -6.80
CA ALA A 221 -1.07 12.77 -5.60
C ALA A 221 -0.13 11.55 -5.58
N LEU A 222 0.03 10.89 -6.74
CA LEU A 222 0.98 9.80 -6.91
C LEU A 222 2.42 10.24 -6.62
N TYR A 223 2.84 11.39 -7.13
CA TYR A 223 4.16 11.97 -6.87
C TYR A 223 4.40 12.18 -5.37
N ARG A 224 3.47 12.83 -4.67
CA ARG A 224 3.59 13.05 -3.22
C ARG A 224 3.67 11.74 -2.44
N GLN A 225 2.85 10.75 -2.81
CA GLN A 225 2.87 9.43 -2.17
C GLN A 225 4.23 8.74 -2.37
N ARG A 226 4.68 8.61 -3.62
CA ARG A 226 5.92 7.88 -3.94
C ARG A 226 7.17 8.61 -3.45
N LEU A 227 7.18 9.95 -3.44
CA LEU A 227 8.27 10.73 -2.86
C LEU A 227 8.36 10.52 -1.34
N ARG A 228 7.22 10.48 -0.63
CA ARG A 228 7.20 10.17 0.81
C ARG A 228 7.78 8.80 1.08
N TRP A 229 7.40 7.80 0.29
CA TRP A 229 7.96 6.45 0.41
C TRP A 229 9.46 6.46 0.16
N ALA A 230 9.93 7.06 -0.93
CA ALA A 230 11.37 7.17 -1.22
C ALA A 230 12.12 7.81 -0.05
N MET A 231 11.65 8.96 0.46
CA MET A 231 12.27 9.62 1.62
C MET A 231 12.27 8.75 2.89
N GLY A 232 11.17 8.06 3.20
CA GLY A 232 11.12 7.19 4.39
C GLY A 232 12.03 5.98 4.27
N TRP A 233 12.09 5.37 3.10
CA TRP A 233 13.01 4.29 2.80
C TRP A 233 14.48 4.69 2.96
N GLU A 234 14.86 5.87 2.47
CA GLU A 234 16.20 6.43 2.68
C GLU A 234 16.45 6.74 4.17
N GLN A 235 15.47 7.33 4.86
CA GLN A 235 15.53 7.60 6.30
C GLN A 235 15.77 6.32 7.12
N VAL A 236 15.04 5.24 6.84
CA VAL A 236 15.24 3.94 7.49
C VAL A 236 16.60 3.36 7.14
N THR A 237 17.05 3.49 5.89
CA THR A 237 18.38 3.02 5.47
C THR A 237 19.48 3.69 6.29
N LEU A 238 19.42 5.01 6.45
CA LEU A 238 20.39 5.76 7.25
C LEU A 238 20.29 5.42 8.75
N ASN A 239 19.08 5.39 9.30
CA ASN A 239 18.87 5.29 10.74
C ASN A 239 18.95 3.87 11.31
N ARG A 240 18.71 2.83 10.49
CA ARG A 240 18.64 1.43 10.95
C ARG A 240 19.77 0.54 10.46
N THR A 241 20.65 1.04 9.58
CA THR A 241 21.85 0.29 9.16
C THR A 241 22.73 -0.07 10.34
N SER A 242 23.04 0.89 11.23
CA SER A 242 23.86 0.62 12.41
C SER A 242 23.18 -0.36 13.35
N THR A 243 21.88 -0.19 13.63
CA THR A 243 21.07 -1.10 14.46
C THR A 243 21.12 -2.54 13.93
N LEU A 244 20.96 -2.72 12.61
CA LEU A 244 21.01 -4.04 11.98
C LEU A 244 22.37 -4.70 12.16
N PHE A 245 23.46 -3.99 11.85
CA PHE A 245 24.82 -4.55 11.94
C PHE A 245 25.33 -4.72 13.37
N SER A 246 24.79 -3.95 14.32
CA SER A 246 25.12 -4.04 15.75
C SER A 246 24.34 -5.14 16.47
N SER A 247 23.33 -5.74 15.82
CA SER A 247 22.54 -6.79 16.45
C SER A 247 23.38 -8.03 16.77
N GLN A 248 23.24 -8.52 17.99
CA GLN A 248 23.82 -9.79 18.44
C GLN A 248 22.82 -10.95 18.33
N ARG A 249 21.54 -10.66 18.00
CA ARG A 249 20.47 -11.67 17.90
C ARG A 249 20.45 -12.37 16.54
N ILE A 250 21.21 -11.88 15.55
CA ILE A 250 21.26 -12.45 14.20
C ILE A 250 22.68 -12.65 13.70
N SER A 251 22.88 -13.73 12.93
CA SER A 251 24.16 -14.06 12.29
C SER A 251 24.56 -13.01 11.24
N GLU A 252 25.87 -12.86 10.98
CA GLU A 252 26.40 -11.98 9.92
C GLU A 252 25.76 -12.19 8.53
N PRO A 253 25.54 -13.43 8.05
CA PRO A 253 24.84 -13.63 6.78
C PRO A 253 23.41 -13.10 6.80
N ARG A 254 22.68 -13.25 7.91
CA ARG A 254 21.32 -12.70 8.06
C ARG A 254 21.32 -11.17 8.06
N LYS A 255 22.34 -10.52 8.66
CA LYS A 255 22.50 -9.06 8.58
C LYS A 255 22.63 -8.59 7.14
N PHE A 256 23.53 -9.21 6.37
CA PHE A 256 23.75 -8.84 4.97
C PHE A 256 22.50 -9.08 4.11
N ARG A 257 21.82 -10.22 4.30
CA ARG A 257 20.58 -10.54 3.60
C ARG A 257 19.46 -9.54 3.92
N THR A 258 19.25 -9.21 5.20
CA THR A 258 18.28 -8.17 5.59
C THR A 258 18.65 -6.81 5.03
N MET A 259 19.94 -6.47 4.95
CA MET A 259 20.40 -5.22 4.33
C MET A 259 20.03 -5.14 2.84
N MET A 260 19.91 -6.27 2.14
CA MET A 260 19.44 -6.27 0.75
C MET A 260 18.03 -5.69 0.62
N LEU A 261 17.18 -5.75 1.66
CA LEU A 261 15.86 -5.08 1.66
C LEU A 261 15.99 -3.59 1.39
N LEU A 262 16.98 -2.99 2.03
CA LEU A 262 17.24 -1.55 1.98
C LEU A 262 18.02 -1.17 0.72
N LEU A 263 18.91 -2.05 0.26
CA LEU A 263 19.79 -1.76 -0.87
C LEU A 263 19.20 -2.13 -2.25
N PHE A 264 18.20 -3.00 -2.32
CA PHE A 264 17.67 -3.46 -3.60
C PHE A 264 17.15 -2.32 -4.49
N ARG A 265 16.64 -1.24 -3.87
CA ARG A 265 16.23 -0.03 -4.61
C ARG A 265 17.38 0.60 -5.41
N TYR A 266 18.61 0.54 -4.89
CA TYR A 266 19.79 1.07 -5.58
C TYR A 266 20.23 0.13 -6.70
N VAL A 267 20.06 -1.18 -6.52
CA VAL A 267 20.29 -2.16 -7.59
C VAL A 267 19.35 -1.86 -8.76
N THR A 268 18.05 -1.71 -8.51
CA THR A 268 17.08 -1.39 -9.56
C THR A 268 17.35 0.00 -10.16
N PHE A 269 17.68 1.00 -9.35
CA PHE A 269 18.12 2.32 -9.80
C PHE A 269 19.31 2.23 -10.76
N THR A 270 20.39 1.54 -10.38
CA THR A 270 21.61 1.41 -11.18
C THR A 270 21.36 0.64 -12.48
N MET A 271 20.65 -0.49 -12.42
CA MET A 271 20.31 -1.27 -13.62
C MET A 271 19.52 -0.43 -14.63
N SER A 272 18.58 0.36 -14.11
CA SER A 272 17.75 1.25 -14.93
C SER A 272 18.53 2.42 -15.51
N GLY A 273 19.44 3.02 -14.72
CA GLY A 273 20.34 4.06 -15.17
C GLY A 273 21.27 3.58 -16.29
N ILE A 274 21.81 2.36 -16.17
CA ILE A 274 22.63 1.73 -17.22
C ILE A 274 21.80 1.51 -18.50
N ALA A 275 20.58 0.98 -18.37
CA ALA A 275 19.70 0.77 -19.52
C ALA A 275 19.38 2.08 -20.25
N ILE A 276 19.03 3.14 -19.50
CA ILE A 276 18.76 4.48 -20.07
C ILE A 276 20.03 5.05 -20.72
N PHE A 277 21.18 4.96 -20.05
CA PHE A 277 22.46 5.42 -20.59
C PHE A 277 22.78 4.76 -21.94
N ASN A 278 22.63 3.44 -22.04
CA ASN A 278 22.90 2.71 -23.28
C ASN A 278 21.97 3.14 -24.43
N VAL A 279 20.68 3.35 -24.14
CA VAL A 279 19.72 3.86 -25.13
C VAL A 279 20.09 5.27 -25.59
N LEU A 280 20.41 6.17 -24.65
CA LEU A 280 20.80 7.54 -24.99
C LEU A 280 22.12 7.60 -25.75
N LYS A 281 23.11 6.79 -25.36
CA LYS A 281 24.37 6.61 -26.09
C LYS A 281 24.07 6.24 -27.53
N GLN A 282 23.33 5.17 -27.76
CA GLN A 282 23.04 4.67 -29.11
C GLN A 282 22.29 5.66 -30.00
N LEU A 283 21.42 6.50 -29.42
CA LEU A 283 20.58 7.43 -30.18
C LEU A 283 21.23 8.79 -30.43
N PHE A 284 22.08 9.27 -29.51
CA PHE A 284 22.50 10.67 -29.49
C PHE A 284 24.01 10.90 -29.36
N PHE A 285 24.81 9.89 -28.99
CA PHE A 285 26.21 10.11 -28.63
C PHE A 285 27.16 9.06 -29.23
N ASP A 286 28.28 9.52 -29.79
CA ASP A 286 29.32 8.66 -30.38
C ASP A 286 30.60 8.62 -29.52
N PHE A 287 30.44 8.36 -28.21
CA PHE A 287 31.58 8.23 -27.31
C PHE A 287 32.04 6.76 -27.20
N TYR A 288 33.34 6.54 -27.35
CA TYR A 288 33.95 5.22 -27.17
C TYR A 288 33.81 4.73 -25.73
N VAL A 289 33.27 3.52 -25.57
CA VAL A 289 33.24 2.78 -24.31
C VAL A 289 34.11 1.53 -24.49
N PRO A 290 35.07 1.26 -23.58
CA PRO A 290 35.89 0.05 -23.67
C PRO A 290 35.03 -1.22 -23.80
N PRO A 291 35.35 -2.16 -24.72
CA PRO A 291 34.49 -3.30 -25.01
C PRO A 291 34.03 -4.10 -23.79
N PRO A 292 34.88 -4.41 -22.79
CA PRO A 292 34.42 -5.14 -21.60
C PRO A 292 33.31 -4.42 -20.81
N VAL A 293 33.38 -3.09 -20.73
CA VAL A 293 32.38 -2.27 -20.02
C VAL A 293 31.10 -2.16 -20.85
N ASP A 294 31.23 -2.00 -22.17
CA ASP A 294 30.07 -1.93 -23.07
C ASP A 294 29.31 -3.26 -23.09
N TYR A 295 30.00 -4.40 -23.16
CA TYR A 295 29.34 -5.71 -23.08
C TYR A 295 28.63 -5.91 -21.74
N ALA A 296 29.27 -5.56 -20.62
CA ALA A 296 28.64 -5.68 -19.31
C ALA A 296 27.39 -4.80 -19.17
N SER A 297 27.43 -3.56 -19.67
CA SER A 297 26.29 -2.64 -19.63
C SER A 297 25.12 -3.16 -20.49
N TRP A 298 25.41 -3.71 -21.67
CA TRP A 298 24.39 -4.30 -22.54
C TRP A 298 23.80 -5.59 -21.99
N ILE A 299 24.59 -6.44 -21.32
CA ILE A 299 24.06 -7.61 -20.58
C ILE A 299 23.09 -7.14 -19.49
N CYS A 300 23.46 -6.12 -18.72
CA CYS A 300 22.59 -5.50 -17.72
C CYS A 300 21.30 -4.94 -18.32
N THR A 301 21.41 -4.26 -19.47
CA THR A 301 20.25 -3.72 -20.21
C THR A 301 19.33 -4.83 -20.69
N LEU A 302 19.90 -5.90 -21.26
CA LEU A 302 19.16 -7.06 -21.72
C LEU A 302 18.45 -7.77 -20.57
N ALA A 303 19.13 -7.98 -19.43
CA ALA A 303 18.53 -8.56 -18.23
C ALA A 303 17.35 -7.72 -17.75
N THR A 304 17.50 -6.39 -17.71
CA THR A 304 16.42 -5.46 -17.33
C THR A 304 15.23 -5.57 -18.29
N ALA A 305 15.48 -5.58 -19.61
CA ALA A 305 14.44 -5.75 -20.61
C ALA A 305 13.71 -7.10 -20.48
N LEU A 306 14.45 -8.20 -20.27
CA LEU A 306 13.88 -9.54 -20.09
C LEU A 306 13.02 -9.64 -18.82
N ILE A 307 13.43 -9.03 -17.71
CA ILE A 307 12.63 -8.97 -16.48
C ILE A 307 11.32 -8.23 -16.76
N ILE A 308 11.40 -7.04 -17.38
CA ILE A 308 10.21 -6.25 -17.72
C ILE A 308 9.28 -7.07 -18.63
N LEU A 309 9.81 -7.68 -19.70
CA LEU A 309 9.03 -8.49 -20.64
C LEU A 309 8.39 -9.72 -19.97
N THR A 310 9.09 -10.38 -19.05
CA THR A 310 8.58 -11.54 -18.33
C THR A 310 7.44 -11.16 -17.39
N LEU A 311 7.63 -10.12 -16.58
CA LEU A 311 6.59 -9.60 -15.68
C LEU A 311 5.35 -9.17 -16.47
N ASN A 312 5.57 -8.51 -17.61
CA ASN A 312 4.52 -8.13 -18.56
C ASN A 312 3.76 -9.34 -19.10
N GLY A 313 4.47 -10.37 -19.58
CA GLY A 313 3.85 -11.60 -20.09
C GLY A 313 2.99 -12.30 -19.04
N ILE A 314 3.42 -12.29 -17.78
CA ILE A 314 2.68 -12.91 -16.68
C ILE A 314 1.43 -12.09 -16.34
N LEU A 315 1.56 -10.76 -16.25
CA LEU A 315 0.43 -9.85 -16.07
C LEU A 315 -0.63 -10.01 -17.18
N ALA A 316 -0.18 -10.15 -18.43
CA ALA A 316 -1.05 -10.38 -19.59
C ALA A 316 -1.87 -11.69 -19.47
N ARG A 317 -1.30 -12.71 -18.84
CA ARG A 317 -1.98 -13.99 -18.62
C ARG A 317 -2.97 -13.93 -17.47
N GLN A 318 -2.75 -13.07 -16.48
CA GLN A 318 -3.60 -13.02 -15.29
C GLN A 318 -4.80 -12.07 -15.39
N LYS A 319 -4.82 -11.10 -16.32
CA LYS A 319 -5.89 -10.08 -16.40
C LYS A 319 -6.56 -10.00 -17.80
N GLU A 320 -7.71 -10.68 -17.98
CA GLU A 320 -8.78 -10.62 -19.05
C GLU A 320 -8.40 -10.61 -20.59
N PRO A 321 -9.27 -11.06 -21.54
CA PRO A 321 -8.90 -11.31 -22.95
C PRO A 321 -9.12 -10.19 -24.01
N TRP A 322 -8.41 -10.37 -25.15
CA TRP A 322 -8.43 -9.70 -26.49
C TRP A 322 -7.54 -8.47 -26.78
N GLN A 323 -7.11 -7.67 -25.78
CA GLN A 323 -6.12 -6.57 -25.98
C GLN A 323 -4.68 -6.93 -25.55
N ARG A 324 -4.42 -8.21 -25.29
CA ARG A 324 -3.27 -8.75 -24.54
C ARG A 324 -1.89 -8.27 -25.00
N TRP A 325 -1.65 -8.10 -26.29
CA TRP A 325 -0.34 -7.64 -26.77
C TRP A 325 -0.20 -6.13 -26.74
N VAL A 326 -1.26 -5.38 -27.09
CA VAL A 326 -1.22 -3.91 -27.05
C VAL A 326 -1.08 -3.44 -25.60
N SER A 327 -1.86 -4.00 -24.68
CA SER A 327 -1.77 -3.66 -23.25
C SER A 327 -0.42 -4.00 -22.65
N VAL A 328 0.20 -5.12 -23.06
CA VAL A 328 1.57 -5.51 -22.66
C VAL A 328 2.60 -4.52 -23.17
N ASN A 329 2.55 -4.16 -24.45
CA ASN A 329 3.52 -3.22 -25.01
C ASN A 329 3.37 -1.82 -24.40
N VAL A 330 2.12 -1.38 -24.16
CA VAL A 330 1.84 -0.12 -23.44
C VAL A 330 2.35 -0.19 -22.00
N PHE A 331 2.09 -1.28 -21.27
CA PHE A 331 2.61 -1.44 -19.91
C PHE A 331 4.13 -1.44 -19.90
N ALA A 332 4.80 -2.20 -20.79
CA ALA A 332 6.26 -2.22 -20.90
C ALA A 332 6.85 -0.83 -21.18
N ALA A 333 6.27 -0.07 -22.11
CA ALA A 333 6.68 1.31 -22.38
C ALA A 333 6.47 2.22 -21.15
N CYS A 334 5.32 2.13 -20.50
CA CYS A 334 5.04 2.87 -19.26
C CYS A 334 5.94 2.44 -18.10
N SER A 335 6.36 1.17 -18.02
CA SER A 335 7.28 0.67 -16.99
C SER A 335 8.64 1.35 -17.08
N ILE A 336 9.19 1.56 -18.29
CA ILE A 336 10.46 2.28 -18.47
C ILE A 336 10.35 3.71 -17.92
N VAL A 337 9.28 4.42 -18.29
CA VAL A 337 9.03 5.78 -17.79
C VAL A 337 8.84 5.79 -16.28
N TYR A 338 8.11 4.83 -15.74
CA TYR A 338 7.85 4.72 -14.30
C TYR A 338 9.12 4.39 -13.51
N ILE A 339 9.98 3.54 -14.04
CA ILE A 339 11.26 3.22 -13.45
C ILE A 339 12.16 4.47 -13.42
N ALA A 340 12.24 5.23 -14.51
CA ALA A 340 12.96 6.50 -14.55
C ALA A 340 12.38 7.53 -13.56
N PHE A 341 11.05 7.55 -13.42
CA PHE A 341 10.36 8.35 -12.42
C PHE A 341 10.76 7.93 -10.99
N GLN A 342 10.74 6.64 -10.66
CA GLN A 342 11.17 6.12 -9.36
C GLN A 342 12.64 6.45 -9.07
N ALA A 343 13.51 6.29 -10.07
CA ALA A 343 14.91 6.64 -9.96
C ALA A 343 15.11 8.13 -9.64
N THR A 344 14.35 9.00 -10.31
CA THR A 344 14.34 10.44 -10.04
C THR A 344 13.89 10.74 -8.61
N LEU A 345 12.87 10.03 -8.11
CA LEU A 345 12.40 10.20 -6.72
C LEU A 345 13.45 9.79 -5.70
N VAL A 346 14.21 8.72 -5.95
CA VAL A 346 15.34 8.32 -5.09
C VAL A 346 16.40 9.43 -5.04
N CYS A 347 16.78 10.00 -6.19
CA CYS A 347 17.72 11.13 -6.22
C CYS A 347 17.18 12.34 -5.43
N ILE A 348 15.90 12.69 -5.61
CA ILE A 348 15.27 13.79 -4.87
C ILE A 348 15.23 13.48 -3.36
N ALA A 349 14.93 12.24 -2.97
CA ALA A 349 14.89 11.82 -1.58
C ALA A 349 16.27 11.92 -0.91
N ILE A 350 17.31 11.40 -1.55
CA ILE A 350 18.70 11.52 -1.09
C ILE A 350 19.09 13.00 -0.97
N PHE A 351 18.84 13.80 -2.00
CA PHE A 351 19.16 15.22 -1.99
C PHE A 351 18.45 15.96 -0.85
N ARG A 352 17.14 15.71 -0.66
CA ARG A 352 16.38 16.33 0.44
C ARG A 352 16.90 15.91 1.80
N LEU A 353 17.26 14.64 1.99
CA LEU A 353 17.81 14.19 3.27
C LEU A 353 19.17 14.81 3.56
N LEU A 354 20.03 14.95 2.55
CA LEU A 354 21.35 15.59 2.69
C LEU A 354 21.22 17.10 2.93
N CYS A 355 20.34 17.79 2.20
CA CYS A 355 20.18 19.24 2.28
C CYS A 355 19.28 19.70 3.44
N CYS A 356 18.34 18.86 3.88
CA CYS A 356 17.47 19.12 5.03
C CYS A 356 17.94 18.36 6.28
N ALA A 357 19.23 18.00 6.38
CA ALA A 357 19.84 17.44 7.58
C ALA A 357 19.73 18.44 8.76
N GLY A 358 18.56 18.45 9.41
CA GLY A 358 18.16 19.40 10.47
C GLY A 358 16.68 19.83 10.42
N GLY A 359 15.97 19.64 9.30
CA GLY A 359 14.54 19.94 9.17
C GLY A 359 13.64 18.73 9.43
N LYS A 360 12.49 18.91 10.10
CA LYS A 360 11.50 17.84 10.28
C LYS A 360 10.92 17.45 8.92
N LEU A 361 11.07 16.19 8.54
CA LEU A 361 10.37 15.63 7.38
C LEU A 361 8.88 15.51 7.72
N GLU A 362 8.04 16.22 6.98
CA GLU A 362 6.61 16.24 7.27
C GLU A 362 5.88 15.07 6.58
N TRP A 363 5.09 14.34 7.35
CA TRP A 363 4.14 13.36 6.82
C TRP A 363 2.98 14.09 6.14
N VAL A 364 2.86 13.92 4.83
CA VAL A 364 1.75 14.45 4.02
C VAL A 364 0.82 13.31 3.60
N PRO A 365 -0.45 13.28 4.05
CA PRO A 365 -1.42 12.27 3.63
C PRO A 365 -1.59 12.16 2.11
N THR A 366 -1.93 10.98 1.60
CA THR A 366 -2.30 10.81 0.20
C THR A 366 -3.76 11.20 0.01
N ALA A 367 -4.04 12.24 -0.76
CA ALA A 367 -5.42 12.63 -1.07
C ALA A 367 -6.16 11.52 -1.82
N ARG A 368 -7.39 11.19 -1.37
CA ARG A 368 -8.29 10.21 -1.99
C ARG A 368 -9.57 10.93 -2.45
N ALA A 369 -10.16 10.46 -3.54
CA ALA A 369 -11.47 10.96 -3.98
C ALA A 369 -12.56 10.14 -3.28
N PRO A 370 -13.67 10.76 -2.86
CA PRO A 370 -14.81 10.00 -2.33
C PRO A 370 -15.32 9.02 -3.39
N ALA A 371 -15.88 7.89 -2.94
CA ALA A 371 -16.58 6.98 -3.83
C ALA A 371 -17.73 7.75 -4.52
N LYS A 372 -17.78 7.69 -5.87
CA LYS A 372 -19.02 8.08 -6.55
C LYS A 372 -20.05 7.05 -6.14
N ALA A 373 -21.03 7.45 -5.31
CA ALA A 373 -22.23 6.66 -5.09
C ALA A 373 -22.74 6.20 -6.47
N SER A 374 -22.89 4.89 -6.68
CA SER A 374 -23.50 4.39 -7.90
C SER A 374 -24.93 4.91 -7.93
N ALA A 375 -25.18 5.93 -8.74
CA ALA A 375 -26.51 6.46 -9.01
C ALA A 375 -27.30 5.48 -9.89
N THR A 376 -27.53 4.27 -9.37
CA THR A 376 -28.32 3.21 -10.00
C THR A 376 -29.15 2.38 -9.03
N ALA A 377 -29.32 2.83 -7.78
CA ALA A 377 -30.23 2.17 -6.81
C ALA A 377 -31.44 3.02 -6.36
N SER A 378 -31.54 4.29 -6.79
CA SER A 378 -32.67 5.17 -6.42
C SER A 378 -33.74 5.34 -7.51
N ALA A 379 -33.55 4.79 -8.71
CA ALA A 379 -34.52 4.92 -9.80
C ALA A 379 -35.49 3.72 -9.94
N ALA A 380 -35.37 2.71 -9.07
CA ALA A 380 -36.19 1.50 -9.11
C ALA A 380 -37.25 1.42 -7.99
N MET A 381 -37.40 2.45 -7.15
CA MET A 381 -38.42 2.49 -6.08
C MET A 381 -39.46 3.61 -6.19
N ASP A 382 -39.35 4.52 -7.17
CA ASP A 382 -40.32 5.63 -7.36
C ASP A 382 -41.05 5.61 -8.74
N GLY A 383 -40.97 4.50 -9.48
CA GLY A 383 -41.64 4.34 -10.80
C GLY A 383 -42.85 3.41 -10.81
N GLY A 384 -43.24 2.83 -9.67
CA GLY A 384 -44.32 1.85 -9.56
C GLY A 384 -45.65 2.47 -9.13
N GLY A 385 -46.28 3.28 -9.98
CA GLY A 385 -47.55 3.93 -9.61
C GLY A 385 -48.51 4.31 -10.73
N GLU A 386 -48.04 4.75 -11.91
CA GLU A 386 -48.97 5.39 -12.88
C GLU A 386 -48.94 4.82 -14.32
N GLY A 387 -48.15 3.78 -14.59
CA GLY A 387 -48.07 3.17 -15.93
C GLY A 387 -49.14 2.12 -16.27
N ALA A 388 -49.83 1.55 -15.27
CA ALA A 388 -50.72 0.41 -15.48
C ALA A 388 -52.18 0.77 -15.80
N ALA A 389 -52.58 2.05 -15.71
CA ALA A 389 -53.96 2.48 -15.95
C ALA A 389 -54.22 3.01 -17.38
N LYS A 390 -53.19 3.21 -18.21
CA LYS A 390 -53.35 3.70 -19.60
C LYS A 390 -53.16 2.65 -20.70
N ALA A 391 -52.74 1.43 -20.37
CA ALA A 391 -52.58 0.34 -21.33
C ALA A 391 -53.84 -0.54 -21.50
N LYS A 392 -54.92 -0.30 -20.72
CA LYS A 392 -56.16 -1.09 -20.78
C LYS A 392 -57.33 -0.41 -21.49
N GLN A 393 -57.13 0.80 -22.05
CA GLN A 393 -58.15 1.55 -22.79
C GLN A 393 -57.86 1.71 -24.30
N ALA A 394 -56.77 1.11 -24.80
CA ALA A 394 -56.35 1.22 -26.20
C ALA A 394 -56.50 -0.08 -27.02
N SER A 395 -57.07 -1.16 -26.47
CA SER A 395 -57.25 -2.44 -27.18
C SER A 395 -58.71 -2.82 -27.48
N GLU A 396 -59.68 -1.92 -27.31
CA GLU A 396 -61.10 -2.20 -27.60
C GLU A 396 -61.72 -1.39 -28.76
N HIS A 397 -60.93 -0.62 -29.52
CA HIS A 397 -61.40 0.04 -30.74
C HIS A 397 -60.50 -0.24 -31.95
N SER A 398 -60.49 -1.50 -32.39
CA SER A 398 -60.18 -1.86 -33.78
C SER A 398 -60.82 -3.19 -34.17
N HIS A 399 -62.15 -3.21 -34.18
CA HIS A 399 -62.95 -4.11 -35.00
C HIS A 399 -64.20 -3.35 -35.45
N LYS A 400 -64.07 -2.68 -36.60
CA LYS A 400 -65.07 -2.57 -37.68
C LYS A 400 -64.46 -1.83 -38.86
#